data_AF-A0A250XQ78-F1
#
_entry.id   AF-A0A250XQ78-F1
#
_cell.length_a   1.000
_cell.length_b   1.000
_cell.length_c   1.000
_cell.angle_alpha   90.00
_cell.angle_beta   90.00
_cell.angle_gamma   90.00
#
_symmetry.space_group_name_H-M   'P 1'
#
loop_
_entity.id
_entity.type
_entity.pdbx_description
1 polymer ?
#
loop_
_entity_poly.entity_id
_entity_poly.type
_entity_poly.pdbx_seq_one_letter_code
_entity_poly.pdbx_strand_id
1 'polypeptide(L)'
;ILCMNEGPATCDVHHHAGVYCLSPLLHSLARTVSEDSVIALTALLLLIHVFLHDYNFVNNVTDTLSGAVSLSTALYAAVLVASLMPTELHVFTQVLFSLEMFLLGPYARRYVLQFSKAAHVTLTLLMSITSTALLWTLSPVLSALLVLSLVFVTFICPWWLVSIHKFKAQINGPWDEAVPHVSAQLRDSVATE
;
A
#
# COMPACT_ATOMS: atom_id res chain seq x y z
N ILE A 1 45.40 -7.42 13.56
CA ILE A 1 46.71 -6.75 13.37
C ILE A 1 46.56 -5.78 12.21
N LEU A 2 47.13 -4.59 12.34
CA LEU A 2 46.89 -3.31 11.62
C LEU A 2 45.62 -2.57 12.07
N CYS A 3 45.66 -1.35 12.58
CA CYS A 3 46.72 -0.51 13.14
C CYS A 3 45.98 0.61 13.90
N MET A 4 46.28 0.80 15.19
CA MET A 4 46.01 2.07 15.88
C MET A 4 47.05 3.09 15.38
N ASN A 5 46.61 4.29 15.00
CA ASN A 5 47.47 5.47 14.93
C ASN A 5 46.67 6.71 15.35
N GLU A 6 47.29 7.49 16.23
CA GLU A 6 46.77 8.52 17.12
C GLU A 6 46.45 9.86 16.43
N GLY A 7 45.51 10.65 16.96
CA GLY A 7 45.40 12.09 16.68
C GLY A 7 44.07 12.75 17.13
N PRO A 8 44.07 13.94 17.77
CA PRO A 8 43.06 14.34 18.75
C PRO A 8 41.87 15.09 18.13
N ALA A 9 40.66 14.61 18.39
CA ALA A 9 39.42 15.35 18.16
C ALA A 9 38.39 15.01 19.25
N THR A 10 38.74 15.32 20.49
CA THR A 10 37.76 15.48 21.56
C THR A 10 37.04 16.81 21.32
N CYS A 11 35.83 16.76 20.76
CA CYS A 11 34.69 17.67 21.02
C CYS A 11 33.61 17.55 19.93
N ASP A 12 33.04 16.36 19.72
CA ASP A 12 31.64 16.24 19.19
C ASP A 12 31.02 14.85 19.47
N VAL A 13 31.48 14.19 20.53
CA VAL A 13 31.20 12.77 20.78
C VAL A 13 29.94 12.51 21.62
N HIS A 14 29.22 13.52 22.10
CA HIS A 14 28.07 13.29 23.00
C HIS A 14 26.70 13.16 22.29
N HIS A 15 26.56 13.54 21.02
CA HIS A 15 25.31 13.32 20.25
C HIS A 15 25.41 12.19 19.22
N HIS A 16 26.61 11.83 18.79
CA HIS A 16 26.82 10.77 17.79
C HIS A 16 27.34 9.45 18.37
N ALA A 17 27.79 9.40 19.63
CA ALA A 17 28.23 8.15 20.28
C ALA A 17 27.13 7.09 20.35
N GLY A 18 25.86 7.51 20.50
CA GLY A 18 24.73 6.58 20.46
C GLY A 18 24.64 5.83 19.13
N VAL A 19 24.77 6.54 18.00
CA VAL A 19 24.71 5.96 16.64
C VAL A 19 25.90 5.04 16.37
N TYR A 20 27.11 5.42 16.81
CA TYR A 20 28.31 4.59 16.65
C TYR A 20 28.36 3.38 17.60
N CYS A 21 27.72 3.43 18.79
CA CYS A 21 27.57 2.27 19.68
C CYS A 21 26.41 1.36 19.24
N LEU A 22 25.31 1.93 18.74
CA LEU A 22 24.18 1.18 18.21
C LEU A 22 24.51 0.54 16.85
N SER A 23 25.36 1.15 16.03
CA SER A 23 25.76 0.61 14.72
C SER A 23 26.31 -0.83 14.79
N PRO A 24 27.31 -1.18 15.62
CA PRO A 24 27.80 -2.56 15.74
C PRO A 24 26.80 -3.49 16.45
N LEU A 25 25.90 -2.98 17.30
CA LEU A 25 24.83 -3.76 17.92
C LEU A 25 23.72 -4.11 16.93
N LEU A 26 23.28 -3.16 16.11
CA LEU A 26 22.34 -3.33 15.00
C LEU A 26 22.98 -4.15 13.88
N HIS A 27 24.26 -3.97 13.58
CA HIS A 27 25.01 -4.78 12.63
C HIS A 27 25.22 -6.23 13.12
N SER A 28 25.44 -6.41 14.43
CA SER A 28 25.50 -7.72 15.09
C SER A 28 24.14 -8.42 15.04
N LEU A 29 23.06 -7.71 15.39
CA LEU A 29 21.69 -8.22 15.27
C LEU A 29 21.35 -8.53 13.81
N ALA A 30 21.67 -7.64 12.88
CA ALA A 30 21.39 -7.81 11.44
C ALA A 30 22.22 -8.93 10.81
N ARG A 31 23.46 -9.18 11.26
CA ARG A 31 24.23 -10.36 10.85
C ARG A 31 23.60 -11.68 11.29
N THR A 32 22.79 -11.68 12.35
CA THR A 32 22.00 -12.86 12.74
C THR A 32 20.68 -12.99 11.97
N VAL A 33 20.28 -11.95 11.23
CA VAL A 33 19.11 -11.98 10.35
C VAL A 33 19.56 -12.49 8.99
N SER A 34 19.18 -13.72 8.67
CA SER A 34 19.37 -14.27 7.32
C SER A 34 18.62 -13.43 6.29
N GLU A 35 19.10 -13.42 5.04
CA GLU A 35 18.39 -12.78 3.91
C GLU A 35 16.93 -13.26 3.82
N ASP A 36 16.70 -14.55 4.06
CA ASP A 36 15.36 -15.16 4.13
C ASP A 36 14.46 -14.49 5.18
N SER A 37 15.02 -14.11 6.32
CA SER A 37 14.29 -13.43 7.39
C SER A 37 13.94 -11.99 7.01
N VAL A 38 14.84 -11.26 6.32
CA VAL A 38 14.56 -9.92 5.80
C VAL A 38 13.43 -9.97 4.77
N ILE A 39 13.46 -10.94 3.86
CA ILE A 39 12.40 -11.15 2.87
C ILE A 39 11.08 -11.52 3.56
N ALA A 40 11.09 -12.38 4.57
CA ALA A 40 9.91 -12.75 5.34
C ALA A 40 9.29 -11.55 6.08
N LEU A 41 10.12 -10.73 6.73
CA LEU A 41 9.68 -9.51 7.41
C LEU A 41 9.12 -8.49 6.42
N THR A 42 9.76 -8.34 5.26
CA THR A 42 9.27 -7.47 4.18
C THR A 42 7.90 -7.94 3.69
N ALA A 43 7.73 -9.23 3.42
CA ALA A 43 6.46 -9.80 2.99
C ALA A 43 5.37 -9.58 4.05
N LEU A 44 5.68 -9.78 5.34
CA LEU A 44 4.76 -9.52 6.44
C LEU A 44 4.36 -8.03 6.51
N LEU A 45 5.31 -7.11 6.39
CA LEU A 45 5.03 -5.68 6.39
C LEU A 45 4.17 -5.28 5.18
N LEU A 46 4.45 -5.81 3.99
CA LEU A 46 3.61 -5.57 2.82
C LEU A 46 2.19 -6.12 3.00
N LEU A 47 2.03 -7.29 3.65
CA LEU A 47 0.71 -7.80 4.01
C LEU A 47 0.00 -6.86 4.99
N ILE A 48 0.67 -6.43 6.06
CA ILE A 48 0.12 -5.48 7.03
C ILE A 48 -0.28 -4.17 6.33
N HIS A 49 0.56 -3.66 5.42
CA HIS A 49 0.27 -2.49 4.62
C HIS A 49 -1.04 -2.66 3.84
N VAL A 50 -1.21 -3.78 3.12
CA VAL A 50 -2.42 -4.11 2.34
C VAL A 50 -3.65 -4.22 3.24
N PHE A 51 -3.53 -4.80 4.44
CA PHE A 51 -4.65 -4.92 5.38
C PHE A 51 -5.06 -3.58 6.03
N LEU A 52 -4.08 -2.76 6.40
CA LEU A 52 -4.30 -1.47 7.06
C LEU A 52 -4.56 -0.33 6.06
N HIS A 53 -4.36 -0.58 4.77
CA HIS A 53 -4.56 0.42 3.74
C HIS A 53 -6.01 0.89 3.74
N ASP A 54 -6.20 2.20 3.84
CA ASP A 54 -7.52 2.79 3.81
C ASP A 54 -8.04 2.86 2.36
N TYR A 55 -8.75 1.82 1.94
CA TYR A 55 -9.39 1.76 0.62
C TYR A 55 -10.58 2.72 0.48
N ASN A 56 -10.97 3.43 1.55
CA ASN A 56 -12.05 4.42 1.54
C ASN A 56 -11.63 5.78 0.95
N PHE A 57 -10.47 5.83 0.28
CA PHE A 57 -9.87 7.01 -0.32
C PHE A 57 -10.80 7.83 -1.24
N VAL A 58 -11.85 7.19 -1.80
CA VAL A 58 -12.82 7.84 -2.70
C VAL A 58 -13.89 8.65 -1.94
N ASN A 59 -14.21 8.29 -0.70
CA ASN A 59 -15.32 8.93 0.01
C ASN A 59 -14.93 10.20 0.80
N ASN A 60 -13.68 10.70 0.65
CA ASN A 60 -13.15 11.90 1.34
C ASN A 60 -13.25 11.87 2.88
N VAL A 61 -13.67 10.75 3.46
CA VAL A 61 -13.59 10.50 4.90
C VAL A 61 -12.34 9.68 5.04
N THR A 62 -11.26 10.28 5.56
CA THR A 62 -10.39 9.72 6.61
C THR A 62 -9.03 10.43 6.71
N ASP A 63 -8.83 11.16 7.81
CA ASP A 63 -7.55 11.24 8.52
C ASP A 63 -7.56 10.13 9.57
N THR A 64 -7.35 8.87 9.17
CA THR A 64 -7.29 7.75 10.13
C THR A 64 -5.85 7.40 10.46
N LEU A 65 -5.62 7.09 11.74
CA LEU A 65 -4.37 6.52 12.22
C LEU A 65 -3.93 5.29 11.39
N SER A 66 -4.89 4.54 10.83
CA SER A 66 -4.65 3.38 9.96
C SER A 66 -3.85 3.74 8.70
N GLY A 67 -4.18 4.86 8.04
CA GLY A 67 -3.46 5.31 6.84
C GLY A 67 -2.00 5.67 7.13
N ALA A 68 -1.76 6.38 8.25
CA ALA A 68 -0.41 6.75 8.67
C ALA A 68 0.45 5.52 9.04
N VAL A 69 -0.13 4.55 9.75
CA VAL A 69 0.54 3.29 10.08
C VAL A 69 0.81 2.49 8.79
N SER A 70 -0.18 2.36 7.90
CA SER A 70 -0.03 1.66 6.61
C SER A 70 1.12 2.23 5.78
N LEU A 71 1.21 3.56 5.64
CA LEU A 71 2.32 4.21 4.91
C LEU A 71 3.68 3.99 5.59
N SER A 72 3.72 4.10 6.92
CA SER A 72 4.95 3.85 7.69
C SER A 72 5.43 2.41 7.48
N THR A 73 4.53 1.43 7.52
CA THR A 73 4.82 0.01 7.25
C THR A 73 5.35 -0.20 5.83
N ALA A 74 4.77 0.44 4.81
CA ALA A 74 5.28 0.37 3.44
C ALA A 74 6.69 0.93 3.30
N LEU A 75 6.99 2.06 3.97
CA LEU A 75 8.33 2.64 3.98
C LEU A 75 9.35 1.72 4.64
N TYR A 76 9.00 1.09 5.78
CA TYR A 76 9.89 0.10 6.40
C TYR A 76 10.15 -1.09 5.47
N ALA A 77 9.13 -1.61 4.79
CA ALA A 77 9.30 -2.67 3.80
C ALA A 77 10.23 -2.27 2.65
N ALA A 78 10.06 -1.05 2.11
CA ALA A 78 10.92 -0.52 1.05
C ALA A 78 12.39 -0.40 1.48
N VAL A 79 12.64 0.08 2.69
CA VAL A 79 14.00 0.19 3.25
C VAL A 79 14.62 -1.18 3.48
N LEU A 80 13.85 -2.17 3.96
CA LEU A 80 14.34 -3.54 4.12
C LEU A 80 14.74 -4.16 2.77
N VAL A 81 13.93 -3.99 1.71
CA VAL A 81 14.29 -4.44 0.36
C VAL A 81 15.53 -3.72 -0.15
N ALA A 82 15.60 -2.40 0.04
CA ALA A 82 16.75 -1.61 -0.39
C ALA A 82 18.04 -2.07 0.29
N SER A 83 17.98 -2.50 1.56
CA SER A 83 19.14 -3.01 2.29
C SER A 83 19.76 -4.29 1.70
N LEU A 84 19.01 -5.02 0.87
CA LEU A 84 19.49 -6.22 0.17
C LEU A 84 20.18 -5.90 -1.17
N MET A 85 20.09 -4.66 -1.65
CA MET A 85 20.64 -4.30 -2.95
C MET A 85 22.17 -4.17 -2.90
N PRO A 86 22.92 -4.73 -3.86
CA PRO A 86 24.38 -4.81 -3.78
C PRO A 86 25.12 -3.51 -4.10
N THR A 87 24.43 -2.48 -4.62
CA THR A 87 25.08 -1.22 -5.02
C THR A 87 24.26 0.00 -4.61
N GLU A 88 24.95 1.06 -4.23
CA GLU A 88 24.36 2.31 -3.74
C GLU A 88 23.36 2.95 -4.71
N LEU A 89 23.60 2.84 -6.03
CA LEU A 89 22.67 3.37 -7.04
C LEU A 89 21.33 2.62 -7.06
N HIS A 90 21.34 1.32 -6.85
CA HIS A 90 20.12 0.51 -6.78
C HIS A 90 19.35 0.80 -5.48
N VAL A 91 20.06 1.01 -4.37
CA VAL A 91 19.46 1.43 -3.09
C VAL A 91 18.76 2.79 -3.25
N PHE A 92 19.46 3.77 -3.80
CA PHE A 92 18.93 5.13 -4.00
C PHE A 92 17.66 5.12 -4.88
N THR A 93 17.73 4.46 -6.03
CA THR A 93 16.59 4.38 -6.96
C THR A 93 15.41 3.60 -6.37
N GLN A 94 15.67 2.51 -5.65
CA GLN A 94 14.63 1.72 -4.99
C GLN A 94 13.88 2.53 -3.92
N VAL A 95 14.60 3.26 -3.07
CA VAL A 95 13.99 4.10 -2.02
C VAL A 95 13.22 5.27 -2.63
N LEU A 96 13.80 5.95 -3.63
CA LEU A 96 13.14 7.06 -4.32
C LEU A 96 11.86 6.60 -5.01
N PHE A 97 11.93 5.51 -5.77
CA PHE A 97 10.77 4.92 -6.44
C PHE A 97 9.68 4.51 -5.46
N SER A 98 10.07 3.92 -4.32
CA SER A 98 9.11 3.53 -3.28
C SER A 98 8.43 4.75 -2.65
N LEU A 99 9.18 5.83 -2.41
CA LEU A 99 8.64 7.09 -1.90
C LEU A 99 7.63 7.69 -2.89
N GLU A 100 7.97 7.74 -4.18
CA GLU A 100 7.09 8.24 -5.23
C GLU A 100 5.80 7.40 -5.33
N MET A 101 5.91 6.08 -5.29
CA MET A 101 4.78 5.17 -5.44
C MET A 101 3.85 5.16 -4.22
N PHE A 102 4.41 5.14 -2.99
CA PHE A 102 3.60 5.04 -1.77
C PHE A 102 3.15 6.39 -1.22
N LEU A 103 3.98 7.43 -1.27
CA LEU A 103 3.59 8.76 -0.79
C LEU A 103 2.91 9.54 -1.90
N LEU A 104 3.58 9.72 -3.04
CA LEU A 104 3.06 10.57 -4.11
C LEU A 104 1.92 9.91 -4.89
N GLY A 105 1.97 8.58 -5.07
CA GLY A 105 0.98 7.78 -5.77
C GLY A 105 -0.47 8.06 -5.38
N PRO A 106 -0.88 7.94 -4.09
CA PRO A 106 -2.24 8.23 -3.68
C PRO A 106 -2.64 9.69 -3.97
N TYR A 107 -1.79 10.68 -3.68
CA TYR A 107 -2.08 12.08 -3.97
C TYR A 107 -2.24 12.35 -5.47
N ALA A 108 -1.34 11.81 -6.30
CA ALA A 108 -1.40 11.94 -7.75
C ALA A 108 -2.68 11.32 -8.31
N ARG A 109 -3.07 10.14 -7.85
CA ARG A 109 -4.31 9.47 -8.26
C ARG A 109 -5.55 10.28 -7.89
N ARG A 110 -5.57 10.92 -6.71
CA ARG A 110 -6.66 11.85 -6.31
C ARG A 110 -6.78 13.03 -7.26
N TYR A 111 -5.65 13.66 -7.57
CA TYR A 111 -5.62 14.82 -8.44
C TYR A 111 -6.11 14.46 -9.86
N VAL A 112 -5.67 13.33 -10.40
CA VAL A 112 -6.09 12.83 -11.71
C VAL A 112 -7.58 12.47 -11.72
N LEU A 113 -8.08 11.83 -10.65
CA LEU A 113 -9.50 11.46 -10.55
C LEU A 113 -10.42 12.69 -10.50
N GLN A 114 -10.00 13.77 -9.85
CA GLN A 114 -10.74 15.03 -9.82
C GLN A 114 -10.83 15.68 -11.21
N PHE A 115 -9.80 15.54 -12.04
CA PHE A 115 -9.79 16.09 -13.39
C PHE A 115 -10.61 15.24 -14.37
N SER A 116 -10.37 13.92 -14.41
CA SER A 116 -11.11 13.02 -15.30
C SER A 116 -11.04 11.56 -14.86
N LYS A 117 -12.20 10.91 -14.82
CA LYS A 117 -12.31 9.45 -14.57
C LYS A 117 -11.57 8.64 -15.62
N ALA A 118 -11.62 9.05 -16.89
CA ALA A 118 -10.94 8.36 -17.98
C ALA A 118 -9.41 8.43 -17.81
N ALA A 119 -8.87 9.59 -17.42
CA ALA A 119 -7.44 9.75 -17.16
C ALA A 119 -6.95 8.84 -16.03
N HIS A 120 -7.74 8.68 -14.96
CA HIS A 120 -7.41 7.80 -13.85
C HIS A 120 -7.35 6.32 -14.28
N VAL A 121 -8.31 5.88 -15.10
CA VAL A 121 -8.32 4.53 -15.68
C VAL A 121 -7.12 4.33 -16.60
N THR A 122 -6.85 5.27 -17.51
CA THR A 122 -5.72 5.21 -18.43
C THR A 122 -4.38 5.13 -17.70
N LEU A 123 -4.18 5.93 -16.64
CA LEU A 123 -2.98 5.87 -15.81
C LEU A 123 -2.78 4.48 -15.20
N THR A 124 -3.84 3.89 -14.66
CA THR A 124 -3.79 2.55 -14.04
C THR A 124 -3.52 1.46 -15.08
N LEU A 125 -4.12 1.56 -16.27
CA LEU A 125 -3.85 0.66 -17.39
C LEU A 125 -2.39 0.78 -17.85
N LEU A 126 -1.87 2.00 -18.01
CA LEU A 126 -0.48 2.20 -18.41
C LEU A 126 0.48 1.57 -17.39
N MET A 127 0.28 1.80 -16.09
CA MET A 127 1.14 1.23 -15.05
C MET A 127 1.10 -0.31 -14.99
N SER A 128 -0.08 -0.91 -15.20
CA SER A 128 -0.22 -2.36 -15.22
C SER A 128 0.39 -3.00 -16.48
N ILE A 129 0.22 -2.37 -17.65
CA ILE A 129 0.83 -2.81 -18.90
C ILE A 129 2.35 -2.71 -18.83
N THR A 130 2.90 -1.60 -18.33
CA THR A 130 4.37 -1.45 -18.23
C THR A 130 4.96 -2.46 -17.25
N SER A 131 4.33 -2.69 -16.10
CA SER A 131 4.77 -3.70 -15.12
C SER A 131 4.77 -5.11 -15.70
N THR A 132 3.68 -5.50 -16.36
CA THR A 132 3.57 -6.84 -16.98
C THR A 132 4.52 -7.03 -18.15
N ALA A 133 4.75 -5.99 -18.97
CA ALA A 133 5.72 -6.01 -20.06
C ALA A 133 7.16 -6.17 -19.54
N LEU A 134 7.53 -5.45 -18.47
CA LEU A 134 8.86 -5.57 -17.87
C LEU A 134 9.05 -6.98 -17.29
N LEU A 135 8.05 -7.50 -16.56
CA LEU A 135 8.12 -8.82 -15.96
C LEU A 135 8.16 -9.95 -17.00
N TRP A 136 7.53 -9.75 -18.16
CA TRP A 136 7.56 -10.70 -19.28
C TRP A 136 8.99 -10.95 -19.79
N THR A 137 9.85 -9.92 -19.76
CA THR A 137 11.27 -10.07 -20.17
C THR A 137 12.10 -10.93 -19.21
N LEU A 138 11.68 -11.04 -17.95
CA LEU A 138 12.35 -11.84 -16.91
C LEU A 138 11.84 -13.28 -16.88
N SER A 139 10.51 -13.46 -16.80
CA SER A 139 9.88 -14.77 -16.81
C SER A 139 8.41 -14.69 -17.21
N PRO A 140 7.98 -15.45 -18.24
CA PRO A 140 6.57 -15.47 -18.65
C PRO A 140 5.66 -16.07 -17.57
N VAL A 141 6.19 -16.96 -16.72
CA VAL A 141 5.42 -17.57 -15.62
C VAL A 141 5.05 -16.52 -14.57
N LEU A 142 6.00 -15.68 -14.16
CA LEU A 142 5.74 -14.62 -13.18
C LEU A 142 4.78 -13.58 -13.74
N SER A 143 4.92 -13.22 -15.02
CA SER A 143 4.00 -12.31 -15.70
C SER A 143 2.58 -12.88 -15.76
N ALA A 144 2.42 -14.17 -16.09
CA ALA A 144 1.13 -14.84 -16.08
C ALA A 144 0.47 -14.87 -14.68
N LEU A 145 1.25 -15.14 -13.63
CA LEU A 145 0.76 -15.10 -12.24
C LEU A 145 0.32 -13.68 -11.84
N LEU A 146 1.07 -12.66 -12.24
CA LEU A 146 0.70 -11.26 -12.01
C LEU A 146 -0.62 -10.92 -12.69
N VAL A 147 -0.77 -11.22 -13.99
CA VAL A 147 -2.02 -10.96 -14.73
C VAL A 147 -3.20 -11.71 -14.11
N LEU A 148 -3.01 -12.98 -13.75
CA LEU A 148 -4.05 -13.79 -13.11
C LEU A 148 -4.49 -13.17 -11.77
N SER A 149 -3.54 -12.74 -10.94
CA SER A 149 -3.84 -12.08 -9.66
C SER A 149 -4.57 -10.74 -9.84
N LEU A 150 -4.16 -9.93 -10.81
CA LEU A 150 -4.83 -8.68 -11.15
C LEU A 150 -6.27 -8.93 -11.59
N VAL A 151 -6.52 -9.86 -12.51
CA VAL A 151 -7.87 -10.22 -12.97
C VAL A 151 -8.72 -10.76 -11.82
N PHE A 152 -8.12 -11.58 -10.96
CA PHE A 152 -8.81 -12.13 -9.80
C PHE A 152 -9.27 -11.05 -8.83
N VAL A 153 -8.37 -10.15 -8.41
CA VAL A 153 -8.70 -9.09 -7.44
C VAL A 153 -9.65 -8.05 -8.04
N THR A 154 -9.49 -7.70 -9.32
CA THR A 154 -10.27 -6.62 -9.95
C THR A 154 -11.65 -7.03 -10.44
N PHE A 155 -11.85 -8.26 -10.90
CA PHE A 155 -13.12 -8.71 -11.48
C PHE A 155 -13.75 -9.85 -10.71
N ILE A 156 -12.99 -10.90 -10.40
CA ILE A 156 -13.52 -12.13 -9.80
C ILE A 156 -13.95 -11.86 -8.35
N CYS A 157 -13.10 -11.22 -7.56
CA CYS A 157 -13.36 -10.88 -6.17
C CYS A 157 -14.64 -10.02 -5.99
N PRO A 158 -14.81 -8.87 -6.67
CA PRO A 158 -16.03 -8.08 -6.51
C PRO A 158 -17.26 -8.80 -7.05
N TRP A 159 -17.15 -9.54 -8.16
CA TRP A 159 -18.27 -10.34 -8.68
C TRP A 159 -18.73 -11.41 -7.67
N TRP A 160 -17.77 -12.08 -7.03
CA TRP A 160 -18.03 -13.06 -5.98
C TRP A 160 -18.66 -12.42 -4.74
N LEU A 161 -18.11 -11.31 -4.26
CA LEU A 161 -18.64 -10.57 -3.10
C LEU A 161 -20.08 -10.08 -3.34
N VAL A 162 -20.36 -9.50 -4.50
CA VAL A 162 -21.71 -9.05 -4.87
C VAL A 162 -22.68 -10.22 -4.96
N SER A 163 -22.21 -11.38 -5.45
CA SER A 163 -23.04 -12.59 -5.50
C SER A 163 -23.36 -13.11 -4.10
N ILE A 164 -22.41 -13.09 -3.17
CA ILE A 164 -22.63 -13.47 -1.76
C ILE A 164 -23.60 -12.51 -1.07
N HIS A 165 -23.51 -11.20 -1.33
CA HIS A 165 -24.41 -10.21 -0.75
C HIS A 165 -25.89 -10.49 -1.07
N LYS A 166 -26.20 -11.14 -2.20
CA LYS A 166 -27.58 -11.53 -2.55
C LYS A 166 -28.15 -12.62 -1.64
N PHE A 167 -27.31 -13.42 -1.00
CA PHE A 167 -27.73 -14.49 -0.07
C PHE A 167 -27.81 -14.02 1.39
N LYS A 168 -27.53 -12.74 1.66
CA LYS A 168 -27.74 -12.17 3.00
C LYS A 168 -29.24 -12.07 3.27
N ALA A 169 -29.76 -12.99 4.07
CA ALA A 169 -31.14 -12.90 4.55
C ALA A 169 -31.32 -11.60 5.34
N GLN A 170 -32.13 -10.68 4.83
CA GLN A 170 -32.49 -9.45 5.52
C GLN A 170 -33.49 -9.82 6.62
N ILE A 171 -32.99 -10.02 7.84
CA ILE A 171 -33.87 -10.21 9.01
C ILE A 171 -34.40 -8.83 9.37
N ASN A 172 -35.51 -8.45 8.73
CA ASN A 172 -36.25 -7.24 9.09
C ASN A 172 -36.81 -7.46 10.49
N GLY A 173 -36.24 -6.77 11.47
CA GLY A 173 -36.85 -6.69 12.79
C GLY A 173 -38.17 -5.92 12.69
N PRO A 174 -39.10 -6.06 13.66
CA PRO A 174 -40.35 -5.28 13.71
C PRO A 174 -40.15 -3.75 13.89
N TRP A 175 -38.89 -3.31 13.86
CA TRP A 175 -38.43 -1.94 14.03
C TRP A 175 -37.66 -1.41 12.80
N ASP A 176 -37.51 -2.21 11.73
CA ASP A 176 -36.70 -1.84 10.56
C ASP A 176 -37.57 -1.51 9.34
N GLU A 177 -37.19 -0.41 8.68
CA GLU A 177 -37.93 0.40 7.70
C GLU A 177 -39.28 0.98 8.17
N ALA A 178 -39.24 2.26 8.59
CA ALA A 178 -40.42 3.13 8.51
C ALA A 178 -40.76 3.35 7.03
N VAL A 179 -41.53 2.43 6.44
CA VAL A 179 -42.08 2.59 5.10
C VAL A 179 -42.92 3.87 5.11
N PRO A 180 -42.59 4.92 4.35
CA PRO A 180 -43.41 6.12 4.31
C PRO A 180 -44.78 5.74 3.76
N HIS A 181 -45.79 5.74 4.63
CA HIS A 181 -47.18 5.58 4.23
C HIS A 181 -47.63 6.87 3.53
N VAL A 182 -47.38 6.97 2.23
CA VAL A 182 -47.92 8.05 1.40
C VAL A 182 -49.42 7.81 1.27
N SER A 183 -50.24 8.71 1.81
CA SER A 183 -51.69 8.64 1.65
C SER A 183 -52.06 8.77 0.17
N ALA A 184 -53.10 8.06 -0.27
CA ALA A 184 -53.55 8.09 -1.67
C ALA A 184 -53.81 9.53 -2.16
N GLN A 185 -54.30 10.40 -1.28
CA GLN A 185 -54.53 11.82 -1.57
C GLN A 185 -53.26 12.57 -1.97
N LEU A 186 -52.11 12.30 -1.33
CA LEU A 186 -50.82 12.92 -1.65
C LEU A 186 -50.24 12.36 -2.96
N ARG A 187 -50.52 11.09 -3.27
CA ARG A 187 -50.11 10.47 -4.54
C ARG A 187 -50.90 11.07 -5.71
N ASP A 188 -52.20 11.24 -5.53
CA ASP A 188 -53.08 11.77 -6.56
C ASP A 188 -52.82 13.26 -6.80
N SER A 189 -52.52 14.05 -5.76
CA SER A 189 -52.16 15.46 -5.92
C SER A 189 -50.86 15.68 -6.70
N VAL A 190 -49.86 14.80 -6.53
CA VAL A 190 -48.59 14.84 -7.28
C VAL A 190 -48.75 14.32 -8.72
N ALA A 191 -49.74 13.46 -8.99
CA ALA A 191 -50.01 12.95 -10.33
C ALA A 191 -50.84 13.91 -11.20
N THR A 192 -51.46 14.92 -10.58
CA THR A 192 -52.30 15.94 -11.26
C THR A 192 -51.57 17.25 -11.56
N GLU A 193 -50.33 17.43 -11.09
CA GLU A 193 -49.39 18.46 -11.58
C GLU A 193 -48.55 17.92 -12.75
#